data_AF-A0A3C0ST95-F1
#
_entry.id   AF-A0A3C0ST95-F1
#
_cell.length_a   1.000
_cell.length_b   1.000
_cell.length_c   1.000
_cell.angle_alpha   90.00
_cell.angle_beta   90.00
_cell.angle_gamma   90.00
#
_symmetry.space_group_name_H-M   'P 1'
#
loop_
_entity.id
_entity.type
_entity.pdbx_description
1 polymer ?
#
loop_
_entity_poly.entity_id
_entity_poly.type
_entity_poly.pdbx_seq_one_letter_code
_entity_poly.pdbx_strand_id
1 'polypeptide(L)'
;MKTSVINTESDGNVAQYLKWASQFDGVGATKIFPLAFGPNTVKVSITDSSNHKASSELIKTFQEYLDPEKQGLGNGKAPIGAKVTVVTGNELNINIKGKVVLQTGHSVVTGAEEAIKKYFSSITYKESRISYISVASMLLAVEGIAEVRELIINGAAADITLGNEDIPILVSLNLEVV
;
A
#
# COMPACT_ATOMS: atom_id res chain seq x y z
N MET A 1 -17.33 10.62 31.24
CA MET A 1 -16.25 10.53 30.23
C MET A 1 -16.52 9.29 29.38
N LYS A 2 -16.81 9.44 28.08
CA LYS A 2 -16.86 8.29 27.16
C LYS A 2 -15.40 7.86 26.95
N THR A 3 -15.01 6.75 27.55
CA THR A 3 -13.76 6.07 27.20
C THR A 3 -13.82 5.84 25.69
N SER A 4 -12.87 6.40 24.93
CA SER A 4 -12.72 6.03 23.52
C SER A 4 -12.71 4.50 23.45
N VAL A 5 -13.64 3.93 22.71
CA VAL A 5 -13.64 2.48 22.43
C VAL A 5 -12.46 2.25 21.51
N ILE A 6 -11.29 2.02 22.10
CA ILE A 6 -10.13 1.53 21.37
C ILE A 6 -10.57 0.16 20.85
N ASN A 7 -10.46 -0.06 19.54
CA ASN A 7 -10.67 -1.37 18.93
C ASN A 7 -9.51 -2.28 19.33
N THR A 8 -9.50 -2.68 20.59
CA THR A 8 -8.46 -3.53 21.19
C THR A 8 -8.48 -4.88 20.49
N GLU A 9 -7.30 -5.46 20.27
CA GLU A 9 -7.16 -6.78 19.65
C GLU A 9 -7.81 -7.85 20.52
N SER A 10 -8.93 -8.39 20.05
CA SER A 10 -9.68 -9.41 20.79
C SER A 10 -10.51 -10.28 19.85
N ASP A 11 -10.62 -11.56 20.17
CA ASP A 11 -11.62 -12.49 19.62
C ASP A 11 -11.75 -12.53 18.09
N GLY A 12 -10.65 -12.33 17.36
CA GLY A 12 -10.66 -12.32 15.89
C GLY A 12 -11.39 -11.11 15.30
N ASN A 13 -11.38 -9.96 15.97
CA ASN A 13 -11.81 -8.70 15.36
C ASN A 13 -10.76 -8.18 14.35
N VAL A 14 -11.11 -7.10 13.63
CA VAL A 14 -10.23 -6.51 12.61
C VAL A 14 -8.85 -6.15 13.15
N ALA A 15 -8.76 -5.60 14.36
CA ALA A 15 -7.49 -5.24 14.98
C ALA A 15 -6.62 -6.47 15.24
N GLN A 16 -7.23 -7.59 15.68
CA GLN A 16 -6.53 -8.84 15.90
C GLN A 16 -5.90 -9.41 14.62
N TYR A 17 -6.62 -9.36 13.49
CA TYR A 17 -6.07 -9.77 12.19
C TYR A 17 -4.92 -8.86 11.73
N LEU A 18 -5.05 -7.54 11.90
CA LEU A 18 -3.98 -6.59 11.58
C LEU A 18 -2.73 -6.85 12.42
N LYS A 19 -2.88 -7.17 13.71
CA LYS A 19 -1.74 -7.55 14.57
C LYS A 19 -1.07 -8.83 14.09
N TRP A 20 -1.83 -9.88 13.83
CA TRP A 20 -1.28 -11.15 13.32
C TRP A 20 -0.49 -10.93 12.04
N ALA A 21 -1.00 -10.11 11.12
CA ALA A 21 -0.29 -9.72 9.91
C ALA A 21 1.01 -8.95 10.21
N SER A 22 0.98 -7.95 11.09
CA SER A 22 2.17 -7.16 11.44
C SER A 22 3.27 -7.94 12.15
N GLN A 23 2.93 -9.10 12.74
CA GLN A 23 3.86 -9.97 13.45
C GLN A 23 4.36 -11.13 12.58
N PHE A 24 3.86 -11.26 11.34
CA PHE A 24 4.24 -12.34 10.43
C PHE A 24 5.34 -11.84 9.48
N ASP A 25 6.48 -12.54 9.50
CA ASP A 25 7.66 -12.14 8.72
C ASP A 25 7.33 -12.06 7.22
N GLY A 26 7.74 -10.97 6.60
CA GLY A 26 7.54 -10.71 5.17
C GLY A 26 6.20 -10.04 4.82
N VAL A 27 5.21 -9.99 5.72
CA VAL A 27 3.96 -9.25 5.49
C VAL A 27 4.18 -7.75 5.74
N GLY A 28 3.76 -6.91 4.80
CA GLY A 28 3.75 -5.46 4.94
C GLY A 28 2.36 -4.90 5.24
N ALA A 29 1.95 -3.90 4.47
CA ALA A 29 0.62 -3.31 4.52
C ALA A 29 -0.46 -4.39 4.38
N THR A 30 -1.47 -4.32 5.25
CA THR A 30 -2.55 -5.30 5.31
C THR A 30 -3.88 -4.59 5.40
N LYS A 31 -4.89 -5.13 4.71
CA LYS A 31 -6.26 -4.65 4.77
C LYS A 31 -7.22 -5.81 4.95
N ILE A 32 -8.15 -5.62 5.90
CA ILE A 32 -9.11 -6.64 6.31
C ILE A 32 -10.48 -6.27 5.76
N PHE A 33 -11.14 -7.23 5.13
CA PHE A 33 -12.48 -7.11 4.61
C PHE A 33 -13.38 -8.15 5.30
N PRO A 34 -14.14 -7.74 6.33
CA PRO A 34 -15.12 -8.60 6.97
C PRO A 34 -16.25 -8.94 5.99
N LEU A 35 -16.79 -10.16 6.10
CA LEU A 35 -17.95 -10.62 5.33
C LEU A 35 -17.75 -10.58 3.80
N ALA A 36 -16.51 -10.60 3.32
CA ALA A 36 -16.17 -10.43 1.91
C ALA A 36 -16.85 -11.45 0.98
N PHE A 37 -17.13 -12.65 1.50
CA PHE A 37 -17.83 -13.73 0.80
C PHE A 37 -19.04 -14.25 1.61
N GLY A 38 -19.65 -13.36 2.40
CA GLY A 38 -20.81 -13.68 3.25
C GLY A 38 -20.46 -13.97 4.71
N PRO A 39 -21.42 -14.47 5.51
CA PRO A 39 -21.24 -14.74 6.93
C PRO A 39 -20.02 -15.61 7.22
N ASN A 40 -19.33 -15.30 8.32
CA ASN A 40 -18.14 -16.02 8.80
C ASN A 40 -16.95 -16.01 7.82
N THR A 41 -16.88 -15.07 6.88
CA THR A 41 -15.75 -14.94 5.96
C THR A 41 -14.92 -13.70 6.26
N VAL A 42 -13.61 -13.82 6.14
CA VAL A 42 -12.66 -12.70 6.25
C VAL A 42 -11.73 -12.76 5.06
N LYS A 43 -11.67 -11.70 4.26
CA LYS A 43 -10.62 -11.53 3.25
C LYS A 43 -9.51 -10.68 3.85
N VAL A 44 -8.28 -11.16 3.73
CA VAL A 44 -7.07 -10.50 4.22
C VAL A 44 -6.20 -10.21 3.01
N SER A 45 -6.15 -8.95 2.59
CA SER A 45 -5.27 -8.53 1.51
C SER A 45 -3.96 -8.04 2.10
N ILE A 46 -2.85 -8.63 1.67
CA ILE A 46 -1.50 -8.32 2.15
C ILE A 46 -0.61 -7.81 1.02
N THR A 47 0.44 -7.10 1.40
CA THR A 47 1.60 -6.80 0.56
C THR A 47 2.84 -7.50 1.12
N ASP A 48 3.95 -7.50 0.38
CA ASP A 48 5.25 -7.81 0.96
C ASP A 48 5.74 -6.68 1.90
N SER A 49 6.88 -6.91 2.55
CA SER A 49 7.50 -5.97 3.49
C SER A 49 7.92 -4.62 2.88
N SER A 50 8.02 -4.53 1.55
CA SER A 50 8.29 -3.28 0.82
C SER A 50 7.01 -2.58 0.37
N ASN A 51 5.84 -3.15 0.69
CA ASN A 51 4.52 -2.77 0.24
C ASN A 51 4.29 -2.93 -1.27
N HIS A 52 4.96 -3.91 -1.88
CA HIS A 52 4.65 -4.39 -3.22
C HIS A 52 3.75 -5.63 -3.17
N LYS A 53 3.40 -6.15 -4.35
CA LYS A 53 2.59 -7.35 -4.47
C LYS A 53 3.24 -8.54 -3.74
N ALA A 54 2.49 -9.19 -2.85
CA ALA A 54 2.99 -10.34 -2.13
C ALA A 54 3.20 -11.55 -3.06
N SER A 55 4.24 -12.34 -2.78
CA SER A 55 4.51 -13.58 -3.52
C SER A 55 3.46 -14.65 -3.21
N SER A 56 3.28 -15.60 -4.13
CA SER A 56 2.39 -16.75 -3.91
C SER A 56 2.78 -17.58 -2.69
N GLU A 57 4.08 -17.69 -2.40
CA GLU A 57 4.58 -18.40 -1.21
C GLU A 57 4.25 -17.66 0.09
N LEU A 58 4.40 -16.33 0.13
CA LEU A 58 4.01 -15.54 1.29
C LEU A 58 2.50 -15.62 1.55
N ILE A 59 1.69 -15.53 0.49
CA ILE A 59 0.23 -15.70 0.58
C ILE A 59 -0.12 -17.08 1.13
N LYS A 60 0.51 -18.13 0.61
CA LYS A 60 0.27 -19.51 1.03
C LYS A 60 0.65 -19.73 2.49
N THR A 61 1.87 -19.34 2.89
CA THR A 61 2.37 -19.53 4.26
C THR A 61 1.55 -18.73 5.27
N PHE A 62 1.14 -17.50 4.94
CA PHE A 62 0.28 -16.71 5.80
C PHE A 62 -1.17 -17.25 5.84
N GLN A 63 -1.68 -17.80 4.74
CA GLN A 63 -2.96 -18.51 4.72
C GLN A 63 -2.94 -19.71 5.67
N GLU A 64 -1.91 -20.55 5.62
CA GLU A 64 -1.76 -21.69 6.53
C GLU A 64 -1.63 -21.26 8.00
N TYR A 65 -0.97 -20.13 8.25
CA TYR A 65 -0.89 -19.57 9.60
C TYR A 65 -2.26 -19.13 10.16
N LEU A 66 -3.11 -18.52 9.32
CA LEU A 66 -4.42 -18.02 9.74
C LEU A 66 -5.50 -19.12 9.75
N ASP A 67 -5.69 -19.80 8.63
CA ASP A 67 -6.75 -20.80 8.41
C ASP A 67 -6.29 -21.82 7.33
N PRO A 68 -5.65 -22.92 7.75
CA PRO A 68 -5.25 -24.01 6.86
C PRO A 68 -6.39 -24.47 5.96
N GLU A 69 -6.12 -24.63 4.67
CA GLU A 69 -7.11 -25.05 3.65
C GLU A 69 -8.37 -24.16 3.53
N LYS A 70 -8.44 -23.01 4.20
CA LYS A 70 -9.57 -22.05 4.16
C LYS A 70 -10.90 -22.61 4.70
N GLN A 71 -10.84 -23.57 5.62
CA GLN A 71 -12.03 -24.31 6.07
C GLN A 71 -12.73 -23.69 7.28
N GLY A 72 -12.06 -22.81 8.03
CA GLY A 72 -12.58 -22.21 9.26
C GLY A 72 -12.69 -23.21 10.40
N LEU A 73 -11.85 -24.25 10.41
CA LEU A 73 -11.86 -25.28 11.46
C LEU A 73 -11.18 -24.82 12.76
N GLY A 74 -10.52 -23.66 12.76
CA GLY A 74 -9.77 -23.15 13.92
C GLY A 74 -8.43 -23.84 14.15
N ASN A 75 -7.86 -24.48 13.11
CA ASN A 75 -6.55 -25.13 13.19
C ASN A 75 -5.37 -24.14 13.12
N GLY A 76 -5.61 -22.93 12.61
CA GLY A 76 -4.66 -21.83 12.57
C GLY A 76 -4.88 -20.82 13.70
N LYS A 77 -4.46 -19.56 13.49
CA LYS A 77 -4.71 -18.48 14.44
C LYS A 77 -6.14 -17.95 14.43
N ALA A 78 -6.83 -18.04 13.28
CA ALA A 78 -8.20 -17.55 13.18
C ALA A 78 -9.13 -18.39 14.08
N PRO A 79 -10.14 -17.77 14.72
CA PRO A 79 -11.08 -18.51 15.56
C PRO A 79 -11.86 -19.56 14.79
N ILE A 80 -12.35 -20.56 15.51
CA ILE A 80 -13.27 -21.56 14.93
C ILE A 80 -14.47 -20.88 14.26
N GLY A 81 -14.83 -21.37 13.08
CA GLY A 81 -15.89 -20.84 12.23
C GLY A 81 -15.45 -19.73 11.27
N ALA A 82 -14.33 -19.03 11.51
CA ALA A 82 -13.86 -17.97 10.63
C ALA A 82 -13.12 -18.54 9.40
N LYS A 83 -13.72 -18.43 8.22
CA LYS A 83 -13.12 -18.82 6.94
C LYS A 83 -12.30 -17.67 6.37
N VAL A 84 -10.99 -17.82 6.39
CA VAL A 84 -10.07 -16.75 6.00
C VAL A 84 -9.55 -16.99 4.60
N THR A 85 -9.54 -15.94 3.77
CA THR A 85 -8.91 -15.96 2.45
C THR A 85 -7.85 -14.87 2.37
N VAL A 86 -6.59 -15.27 2.27
CA VAL A 86 -5.44 -14.39 2.06
C VAL A 86 -5.24 -14.16 0.56
N VAL A 87 -5.07 -12.90 0.18
CA VAL A 87 -4.79 -12.45 -1.20
C VAL A 87 -3.77 -11.31 -1.20
N THR A 88 -3.34 -10.88 -2.38
CA THR A 88 -2.58 -9.64 -2.57
C THR A 88 -3.38 -8.66 -3.41
N GLY A 89 -3.07 -7.37 -3.29
CA GLY A 89 -3.68 -6.30 -4.07
C GLY A 89 -3.33 -6.32 -5.55
N ASN A 90 -3.97 -5.40 -6.28
CA ASN A 90 -3.75 -5.17 -7.70
C ASN A 90 -2.73 -4.06 -7.88
N GLU A 91 -1.76 -4.26 -8.77
CA GLU A 91 -0.80 -3.21 -9.10
C GLU A 91 -1.48 -2.16 -9.98
N LEU A 92 -1.44 -0.91 -9.53
CA LEU A 92 -1.86 0.25 -10.30
C LEU A 92 -0.61 0.95 -10.84
N ASN A 93 -0.39 0.81 -12.14
CA ASN A 93 0.76 1.38 -12.82
C ASN A 93 0.63 2.91 -12.92
N ILE A 94 1.64 3.61 -12.42
CA ILE A 94 1.73 5.06 -12.40
C ILE A 94 2.90 5.53 -13.25
N ASN A 95 2.61 6.44 -14.18
CA ASN A 95 3.57 7.09 -15.04
C ASN A 95 3.57 8.58 -14.72
N ILE A 96 4.74 9.12 -14.45
CA ILE A 96 4.91 10.54 -14.10
C ILE A 96 5.78 11.20 -15.16
N LYS A 97 5.32 12.37 -15.62
CA LYS A 97 6.05 13.25 -16.51
C LYS A 97 6.03 14.66 -15.94
N GLY A 98 7.11 15.41 -16.12
CA GLY A 98 7.14 16.81 -15.71
C GLY A 98 8.41 17.51 -16.15
N LYS A 99 8.47 18.81 -15.91
CA LYS A 99 9.65 19.64 -16.08
C LYS A 99 10.19 20.08 -14.72
N VAL A 100 11.50 20.20 -14.61
CA VAL A 100 12.16 20.62 -13.38
C VAL A 100 13.21 21.69 -13.66
N VAL A 101 13.28 22.67 -12.77
CA VAL A 101 14.39 23.63 -12.74
C VAL A 101 15.31 23.20 -11.62
N LEU A 102 16.61 23.10 -11.91
CA LEU A 102 17.59 22.69 -10.90
C LEU A 102 18.16 23.89 -10.15
N GLN A 103 18.56 23.64 -8.90
CA GLN A 103 19.32 24.59 -8.10
C GLN A 103 20.71 24.79 -8.70
N THR A 104 21.29 25.98 -8.51
CA THR A 104 22.65 26.30 -8.96
C THR A 104 23.65 25.24 -8.47
N GLY A 105 24.48 24.71 -9.38
CA GLY A 105 25.47 23.68 -9.09
C GLY A 105 24.97 22.24 -9.32
N HIS A 106 23.70 22.05 -9.66
CA HIS A 106 23.14 20.74 -10.03
C HIS A 106 22.89 20.66 -11.53
N SER A 107 23.17 19.50 -12.12
CA SER A 107 22.97 19.22 -13.56
C SER A 107 22.09 17.99 -13.82
N VAL A 108 21.83 17.18 -12.78
CA VAL A 108 21.05 15.95 -12.85
C VAL A 108 20.13 15.84 -11.66
N VAL A 109 18.96 15.21 -11.87
CA VAL A 109 18.06 14.84 -10.78
C VAL A 109 18.45 13.46 -10.25
N THR A 110 18.75 13.37 -8.96
CA THR A 110 19.06 12.11 -8.28
C THR A 110 18.05 11.87 -7.14
N GLY A 111 17.67 10.62 -6.89
CA GLY A 111 16.78 10.27 -5.76
C GLY A 111 15.29 10.54 -5.94
N ALA A 112 14.84 11.21 -7.02
CA ALA A 112 13.43 11.49 -7.27
C ALA A 112 12.56 10.21 -7.39
N GLU A 113 13.07 9.19 -8.09
CA GLU A 113 12.38 7.91 -8.21
C GLU A 113 12.19 7.24 -6.85
N GLU A 114 13.23 7.27 -6.00
CA GLU A 114 13.20 6.65 -4.68
C GLU A 114 12.26 7.41 -3.72
N ALA A 115 12.25 8.74 -3.79
CA ALA A 115 11.31 9.58 -3.05
C ALA A 115 9.84 9.25 -3.40
N ILE A 116 9.54 9.08 -4.70
CA ILE A 116 8.19 8.71 -5.15
C ILE A 116 7.84 7.29 -4.74
N LYS A 117 8.74 6.32 -4.91
CA LYS A 117 8.51 4.93 -4.48
C LYS A 117 8.24 4.84 -2.97
N LYS A 118 9.00 5.58 -2.16
CA LYS A 118 8.79 5.67 -0.72
C LYS A 118 7.42 6.26 -0.38
N TYR A 119 7.02 7.33 -1.08
CA TYR A 119 5.69 7.90 -0.92
C TYR A 119 4.59 6.90 -1.28
N PHE A 120 4.67 6.23 -2.43
CA PHE A 120 3.72 5.19 -2.84
C PHE A 120 3.61 4.07 -1.80
N SER A 121 4.75 3.52 -1.36
CA SER A 121 4.80 2.51 -0.30
C SER A 121 4.14 3.00 0.99
N SER A 122 4.31 4.27 1.36
CA SER A 122 3.73 4.85 2.58
C SER A 122 2.21 4.94 2.57
N ILE A 123 1.60 5.13 1.40
CA ILE A 123 0.15 5.32 1.22
C ILE A 123 -0.60 4.03 0.88
N THR A 124 0.09 2.97 0.46
CA THR A 124 -0.49 1.66 0.13
C THR A 124 -1.42 1.18 1.25
N TYR A 125 -2.68 0.92 0.90
CA TYR A 125 -3.79 0.52 1.77
C TYR A 125 -4.21 1.51 2.87
N LYS A 126 -3.59 2.70 2.93
CA LYS A 126 -3.91 3.75 3.92
C LYS A 126 -4.70 4.89 3.33
N GLU A 127 -4.38 5.28 2.10
CA GLU A 127 -5.03 6.38 1.39
C GLU A 127 -5.93 5.87 0.26
N SER A 128 -6.91 6.69 -0.13
CA SER A 128 -7.81 6.42 -1.25
C SER A 128 -7.43 7.16 -2.54
N ARG A 129 -6.28 7.84 -2.55
CA ARG A 129 -5.76 8.53 -3.74
C ARG A 129 -4.26 8.79 -3.67
N ILE A 130 -3.66 8.94 -4.85
CA ILE A 130 -2.37 9.61 -5.03
C ILE A 130 -2.66 11.09 -5.27
N SER A 131 -2.33 11.93 -4.29
CA SER A 131 -2.44 13.39 -4.42
C SER A 131 -1.41 13.94 -5.39
N TYR A 132 -1.88 14.67 -6.40
CA TYR A 132 -1.04 15.39 -7.37
C TYR A 132 -0.09 16.37 -6.66
N ILE A 133 -0.62 17.11 -5.69
CA ILE A 133 0.12 18.09 -4.90
C ILE A 133 1.20 17.40 -4.06
N SER A 134 0.88 16.23 -3.50
CA SER A 134 1.85 15.46 -2.71
C SER A 134 3.01 14.96 -3.58
N VAL A 135 2.73 14.49 -4.80
CA VAL A 135 3.80 14.10 -5.75
C VAL A 135 4.68 15.30 -6.10
N ALA A 136 4.09 16.47 -6.41
CA ALA A 136 4.84 17.68 -6.67
C ALA A 136 5.71 18.09 -5.46
N SER A 137 5.14 18.01 -4.25
CA SER A 137 5.87 18.30 -3.00
C SER A 137 7.01 17.32 -2.74
N MET A 138 6.83 16.02 -3.04
CA MET A 138 7.91 15.03 -2.89
C MET A 138 9.05 15.32 -3.86
N LEU A 139 8.74 15.68 -5.11
CA LEU A 139 9.75 16.10 -6.08
C LEU A 139 10.46 17.39 -5.65
N LEU A 140 9.73 18.41 -5.18
CA LEU A 140 10.33 19.64 -4.66
C LEU A 140 11.25 19.43 -3.44
N ALA A 141 11.03 18.35 -2.67
CA ALA A 141 11.87 17.98 -1.53
C ALA A 141 13.14 17.22 -1.94
N VAL A 142 13.27 16.82 -3.22
CA VAL A 142 14.48 16.18 -3.75
C VAL A 142 15.59 17.22 -3.84
N GLU A 143 16.76 16.88 -3.32
CA GLU A 143 17.94 17.74 -3.37
C GLU A 143 18.29 18.11 -4.83
N GLY A 144 18.60 19.38 -5.05
CA GLY A 144 18.92 19.90 -6.37
C GLY A 144 17.71 20.32 -7.21
N ILE A 145 16.46 20.02 -6.83
CA ILE A 145 15.27 20.54 -7.51
C ILE A 145 14.87 21.89 -6.90
N ALA A 146 14.85 22.93 -7.71
CA ALA A 146 14.38 24.27 -7.32
C ALA A 146 12.88 24.45 -7.59
N GLU A 147 12.39 23.91 -8.71
CA GLU A 147 11.00 24.05 -9.14
C GLU A 147 10.51 22.82 -9.90
N VAL A 148 9.22 22.53 -9.80
CA VAL A 148 8.51 21.49 -10.58
C VAL A 148 7.41 22.16 -11.39
N ARG A 149 7.40 21.93 -12.70
CA ARG A 149 6.46 22.50 -13.67
C ARG A 149 5.82 21.40 -14.50
N GLU A 150 4.63 21.67 -15.04
CA GLU A 150 3.95 20.80 -16.00
C GLU A 150 3.89 19.32 -15.58
N LEU A 151 3.70 19.06 -14.28
CA LEU A 151 3.60 17.70 -13.75
C LEU A 151 2.32 17.04 -14.29
N ILE A 152 2.45 15.80 -14.73
CA ILE A 152 1.38 14.98 -15.27
C ILE A 152 1.52 13.58 -14.67
N ILE A 153 0.43 13.06 -14.10
CA ILE A 153 0.33 11.71 -13.55
C ILE A 153 -0.69 10.95 -14.40
N ASN A 154 -0.28 9.84 -15.02
CA ASN A 154 -1.12 9.04 -15.93
C ASN A 154 -1.88 9.87 -16.99
N GLY A 155 -1.24 10.92 -17.51
CA GLY A 155 -1.79 11.75 -18.60
C GLY A 155 -2.58 12.98 -18.16
N ALA A 156 -2.82 13.19 -16.86
CA ALA A 156 -3.49 14.39 -16.35
C ALA A 156 -2.75 15.07 -15.19
N ALA A 157 -2.94 16.37 -15.03
CA ALA A 157 -2.53 17.13 -13.84
C ALA A 157 -3.61 17.02 -12.75
N ALA A 158 -3.87 15.79 -12.28
CA ALA A 158 -4.95 15.48 -11.34
C ALA A 158 -4.56 14.33 -10.41
N ASP A 159 -5.32 14.19 -9.32
CA ASP A 159 -5.20 13.07 -8.40
C ASP A 159 -5.58 11.75 -9.09
N ILE A 160 -4.94 10.66 -8.67
CA ILE A 160 -5.32 9.30 -9.08
C ILE A 160 -6.11 8.65 -7.94
N THR A 161 -7.32 8.18 -8.21
CA THR A 161 -8.09 7.42 -7.22
C THR A 161 -7.46 6.05 -7.01
N LEU A 162 -7.33 5.62 -5.75
CA LEU A 162 -6.90 4.30 -5.37
C LEU A 162 -8.09 3.50 -4.86
N GLY A 163 -8.28 2.31 -5.45
CA GLY A 163 -9.14 1.28 -4.90
C GLY A 163 -8.64 0.78 -3.56
N ASN A 164 -9.51 0.07 -2.84
CA ASN A 164 -9.18 -0.43 -1.51
C ASN A 164 -8.03 -1.46 -1.51
N GLU A 165 -7.77 -2.10 -2.64
CA GLU A 165 -6.74 -3.13 -2.81
C GLU A 165 -5.71 -2.74 -3.87
N ASP A 166 -5.60 -1.44 -4.21
CA ASP A 166 -4.63 -0.97 -5.17
C ASP A 166 -3.26 -0.74 -4.51
N ILE A 167 -2.23 -1.17 -5.22
CA ILE A 167 -0.82 -0.99 -4.88
C ILE A 167 -0.21 -0.09 -5.96
N PRO A 168 0.06 1.19 -5.68
CA PRO A 168 0.62 2.09 -6.67
C PRO A 168 2.09 1.74 -6.98
N ILE A 169 2.39 1.48 -8.26
CA ILE A 169 3.73 1.15 -8.74
C ILE A 169 4.20 2.23 -9.72
N LEU A 170 5.36 2.82 -9.43
CA LEU A 170 6.00 3.74 -10.36
C LEU A 170 6.62 2.94 -11.51
N VAL A 171 6.05 3.06 -12.70
CA VAL A 171 6.54 2.40 -13.92
C VAL A 171 7.51 3.28 -14.69
N SER A 172 7.24 4.58 -14.76
CA SER A 172 8.13 5.53 -15.40
C SER A 172 8.10 6.90 -14.74
N LEU A 173 9.28 7.52 -14.68
CA LEU A 173 9.48 8.90 -14.24
C LEU A 173 10.31 9.60 -15.31
N ASN A 174 9.70 10.56 -16.01
CA ASN A 174 10.38 11.36 -17.03
C ASN A 174 10.37 12.83 -16.60
N LEU A 175 11.51 13.32 -16.14
CA LEU A 175 11.70 14.71 -15.74
C LEU A 175 12.63 15.39 -16.72
N GLU A 176 12.11 16.37 -17.46
CA GLU A 176 12.89 17.22 -18.36
C GLU A 176 13.48 18.39 -17.58
N VAL A 177 14.80 18.58 -17.66
CA VAL A 177 15.48 19.73 -17.05
C VAL A 177 15.35 20.93 -17.98
N VAL A 178 14.85 22.05 -17.45
CA VAL A 178 14.59 23.30 -18.20
C VAL A 178 15.17 24.54 -17.53
#